data_AF-A0A963AFH0-F1
#
_entry.id   AF-A0A963AFH0-F1
#
_cell.length_a   1.000
_cell.length_b   1.000
_cell.length_c   1.000
_cell.angle_alpha   90.00
_cell.angle_beta   90.00
_cell.angle_gamma   90.00
#
_symmetry.space_group_name_H-M   'P 1'
#
loop_
_entity.id
_entity.type
_entity.pdbx_description
1 polymer ?
#
loop_
_entity_poly.entity_id
_entity_poly.type
_entity_poly.pdbx_seq_one_letter_code
_entity_poly.pdbx_strand_id
1 'polypeptide(L)' 'MTDKPVVLVTRRLPDAVHARLQRDYRPRLNLQDQTYSADDLMALSLGAQAIIPCPTDRMDSE' A
#
# COMPACT_ATOMS: atom_id res chain seq x y z
N MET A 1 10.60 -2.76 -21.37
CA MET A 1 10.42 -3.57 -20.14
C MET A 1 9.35 -2.87 -19.33
N THR A 2 8.20 -3.50 -19.12
CA THR A 2 7.13 -2.90 -18.31
C THR A 2 7.56 -3.00 -16.85
N ASP A 3 7.73 -1.86 -16.19
CA ASP A 3 8.07 -1.83 -14.77
C ASP A 3 6.97 -2.52 -13.95
N LYS A 4 7.36 -3.25 -12.90
CA LYS A 4 6.39 -3.90 -11.99
C LYS A 4 5.46 -2.84 -11.36
N PRO A 5 4.16 -3.14 -11.19
CA PRO A 5 3.23 -2.14 -10.68
C PRO A 5 3.56 -1.72 -9.26
N VAL A 6 3.40 -0.43 -8.94
CA VAL A 6 3.59 0.07 -7.57
C VAL A 6 2.29 -0.12 -6.79
N VAL A 7 2.37 -0.80 -5.65
CA VAL A 7 1.20 -1.12 -4.80
C VAL A 7 1.44 -0.56 -3.40
N LEU A 8 0.57 0.32 -2.92
CA LEU A 8 0.57 0.79 -1.53
C LEU A 8 -0.14 -0.22 -0.63
N VAL A 9 0.46 -0.59 0.49
CA VAL A 9 -0.15 -1.46 1.50
C VAL A 9 -0.22 -0.69 2.81
N THR A 10 -1.43 -0.44 3.31
CA THR A 10 -1.64 0.46 4.45
C THR A 10 -1.47 -0.20 5.81
N ARG A 11 -1.37 -1.53 5.87
CA ARG A 11 -1.17 -2.31 7.10
C ARG A 11 -0.13 -3.40 6.93
N ARG A 12 0.40 -3.91 8.04
CA ARG A 12 1.25 -5.09 8.02
C ARG A 12 0.40 -6.33 7.70
N LEU A 13 0.76 -7.04 6.64
CA LEU A 13 0.12 -8.30 6.25
C LEU A 13 0.98 -9.50 6.69
N PRO A 14 0.43 -10.73 6.66
CA PRO A 14 1.22 -11.93 6.90
C PRO A 14 2.41 -12.05 5.93
N ASP A 15 3.50 -12.66 6.38
CA ASP A 15 4.76 -12.73 5.62
C ASP A 15 4.60 -13.38 4.24
N ALA A 16 3.72 -14.39 4.12
CA ALA A 16 3.40 -15.01 2.84
C ALA A 16 2.81 -14.01 1.82
N VAL A 17 2.05 -13.01 2.29
CA VAL A 17 1.48 -11.97 1.44
C VAL A 17 2.56 -10.95 1.03
N HIS A 18 3.43 -10.55 1.95
CA HIS A 18 4.57 -9.68 1.62
C HIS A 18 5.50 -10.32 0.60
N ALA A 19 5.82 -11.62 0.76
CA ALA A 19 6.64 -12.35 -0.19
C ALA A 19 6.03 -12.37 -1.59
N ARG A 20 4.70 -12.57 -1.70
CA ARG A 20 3.99 -12.50 -2.98
C ARG A 20 4.03 -11.08 -3.57
N LEU A 21 3.79 -10.07 -2.74
CA LEU A 21 3.82 -8.66 -3.18
C LEU A 21 5.20 -8.27 -3.73
N GLN A 22 6.28 -8.65 -3.06
CA GLN A 22 7.65 -8.36 -3.50
C GLN A 22 8.04 -9.14 -4.77
N ARG A 23 7.51 -10.36 -4.94
CA ARG A 23 7.72 -11.17 -6.14
C ARG A 23 7.05 -10.54 -7.37
N ASP A 24 5.79 -10.12 -7.23
CA ASP A 24 4.94 -9.76 -8.38
C ASP A 24 4.88 -8.24 -8.64
N TYR A 25 5.17 -7.41 -7.63
CA TYR A 25 4.97 -5.95 -7.64
C TYR A 25 6.17 -5.18 -7.07
N ARG A 26 6.08 -3.84 -7.06
CA ARG A 26 6.93 -2.93 -6.29
C ARG A 26 6.14 -2.37 -5.10
N PRO A 27 5.97 -3.14 -4.01
CA PRO A 27 5.11 -2.72 -2.91
C PRO A 27 5.75 -1.63 -2.05
N ARG A 28 4.94 -0.68 -1.59
CA ARG A 28 5.23 0.22 -0.47
C ARG A 28 4.60 -0.40 0.78
N LEU A 29 5.41 -1.07 1.59
CA LEU A 29 4.95 -1.85 2.74
C LEU A 29 4.95 -1.01 4.02
N ASN A 30 3.86 -1.07 4.77
CA ASN A 30 3.79 -0.56 6.14
C ASN A 30 4.29 -1.61 7.15
N LEU A 31 5.62 -1.75 7.30
CA LEU A 31 6.21 -2.77 8.16
C LEU A 31 6.00 -2.51 9.67
N GLN A 32 5.80 -1.25 10.04
CA GLN A 32 5.56 -0.83 11.43
C GLN A 32 4.07 -0.84 11.80
N ASP A 33 3.19 -1.20 10.87
CA ASP A 33 1.73 -1.20 11.06
C ASP A 33 1.18 0.14 11.57
N GLN A 34 1.72 1.25 11.08
CA GLN A 34 1.28 2.59 11.47
C GLN A 34 -0.09 2.92 10.87
N THR A 35 -0.95 3.59 11.64
CA THR A 35 -2.18 4.18 11.09
C THR A 35 -1.82 5.42 10.29
N TYR A 36 -2.30 5.50 9.05
CA TYR A 36 -2.10 6.66 8.18
C TYR A 36 -3.27 7.64 8.28
N SER A 37 -2.96 8.93 8.27
CA SER A 37 -3.96 9.98 8.06
C SER A 37 -4.41 10.05 6.59
N ALA A 38 -5.47 10.79 6.29
CA ALA A 38 -5.88 11.03 4.89
C ALA A 38 -4.74 11.69 4.08
N ASP A 39 -4.03 12.66 4.67
CA ASP A 39 -2.89 13.33 4.04
C ASP A 39 -1.73 12.36 3.77
N ASP A 40 -1.43 11.47 4.74
CA ASP A 40 -0.42 10.43 4.55
C ASP A 40 -0.82 9.48 3.42
N LEU A 41 -2.08 9.03 3.39
CA LEU A 41 -2.59 8.14 2.33
C LEU A 41 -2.51 8.82 0.96
N MET A 42 -2.88 10.09 0.85
CA MET A 42 -2.73 10.87 -0.38
C MET A 42 -1.27 10.94 -0.82
N ALA A 43 -0.35 11.35 0.06
CA ALA A 43 1.07 11.45 -0.24
C ALA A 43 1.68 10.08 -0.62
N LEU A 44 1.36 9.02 0.12
CA LEU A 44 1.83 7.66 -0.12
C LEU A 44 1.19 7.00 -1.33
N SER A 45 0.03 7.49 -1.80
CA SER A 45 -0.63 6.97 -3.01
C SER A 45 -0.03 7.53 -4.30
N LEU A 46 0.70 8.66 -4.24
CA LEU A 46 1.27 9.29 -5.44
C LEU A 46 2.18 8.32 -6.21
N GLY A 47 1.80 8.03 -7.46
CA GLY A 47 2.52 7.10 -8.34
C GLY A 47 2.30 5.61 -8.01
N ALA A 48 1.45 5.28 -7.02
CA ALA A 48 0.94 3.92 -6.86
C ALA A 48 -0.17 3.67 -7.90
N GLN A 49 -0.23 2.45 -8.43
CA GLN A 49 -1.28 2.02 -9.36
C GLN A 49 -2.38 1.24 -8.64
N ALA A 50 -2.14 0.79 -7.41
CA ALA A 50 -3.12 0.15 -6.55
C ALA A 50 -2.85 0.47 -5.08
N ILE A 51 -3.91 0.43 -4.27
CA ILE A 51 -3.87 0.54 -2.81
C ILE A 51 -4.54 -0.71 -2.24
N ILE A 52 -3.93 -1.32 -1.23
CA ILE A 52 -4.51 -2.36 -0.39
C ILE A 52 -4.84 -1.70 0.94
N PRO A 53 -6.07 -1.18 1.12
CA PRO A 53 -6.50 -0.54 2.34
C PRO A 53 -6.92 -1.56 3.41
N CYS A 54 -7.24 -1.05 4.58
CA CYS A 54 -7.93 -1.72 5.67
C CYS A 54 -9.18 -0.91 6.07
N PRO A 55 -10.13 -1.50 6.82
CA PRO A 55 -11.38 -0.82 7.17
C PRO A 55 -11.23 0.50 7.96
N THR A 56 -10.07 0.77 8.56
CA THR A 56 -9.79 2.02 9.28
C THR A 56 -9.22 3.13 8.39
N ASP A 57 -8.83 2.82 7.14
CA ASP A 57 -8.38 3.83 6.19
C ASP A 57 -9.58 4.65 5.70
N ARG A 58 -9.45 5.97 5.75
CA ARG A 58 -10.46 6.89 5.22
C ARG A 58 -10.31 6.95 3.69
N MET A 59 -11.16 6.20 3.00
CA MET A 59 -11.19 6.07 1.54
C MET A 59 -12.50 6.70 1.01
N ASP A 60 -12.60 8.01 1.08
CA ASP A 60 -13.71 8.79 0.53
C ASP A 60 -13.28 9.57 -0.72
N SER A 61 -14.20 10.36 -1.29
CA SER A 61 -13.96 11.18 -2.48
C SER A 61 -13.60 12.62 -2.16
N GLU A 62 -13.46 12.95 -0.86
CA GLU A 62 -13.17 14.31 -0.38
C GLU A 62 -11.68 14.63 -0.41
#